data_AF-D2I7E7-F1
#
_entry.id   AF-D2I7E7-F1
#
_cell.length_a   1.000
_cell.length_b   1.000
_cell.length_c   1.000
_cell.angle_alpha   90.00
_cell.angle_beta   90.00
_cell.angle_gamma   90.00
#
_symmetry.space_group_name_H-M   'P 1'
#
loop_
_entity.id
_entity.type
_entity.pdbx_description
1 polymer ?
#
loop_
_entity_poly.entity_id
_entity_poly.type
_entity_poly.pdbx_seq_one_letter_code
_entity_poly.pdbx_strand_id
1 'polypeptide(L)' 'TDQCWVQPPLKYCEKRCTKLQECLSLNHTCCWTFCGNICLDN' A
#
# COMPACT_ATOMS: atom_id res chain seq x y z
N THR A 1 -3.54 2.25 -10.62
CA THR A 1 -3.65 1.70 -9.25
C THR A 1 -3.68 0.21 -9.43
N ASP A 2 -2.57 -0.45 -9.14
CA ASP A 2 -2.49 -1.90 -9.22
C ASP A 2 -3.27 -2.51 -8.06
N GLN A 3 -4.23 -3.38 -8.39
CA GLN A 3 -5.01 -4.11 -7.41
C GLN A 3 -4.19 -5.29 -6.91
N CYS A 4 -3.62 -5.16 -5.72
CA CYS A 4 -2.85 -6.21 -5.09
C CYS A 4 -3.80 -6.96 -4.15
N TRP A 5 -4.31 -8.10 -4.60
CA TRP A 5 -5.20 -8.98 -3.83
C TRP A 5 -4.46 -9.76 -2.74
N VAL A 6 -3.52 -9.10 -2.07
CA VAL A 6 -2.77 -9.64 -0.94
C VAL A 6 -3.51 -9.27 0.34
N GLN A 7 -3.47 -10.16 1.33
CA GLN A 7 -3.98 -9.88 2.67
C GLN A 7 -2.80 -9.39 3.53
N PRO A 8 -2.51 -8.08 3.55
CA PRO A 8 -1.42 -7.55 4.34
C PRO A 8 -1.70 -7.75 5.84
N PRO A 9 -0.66 -7.96 6.67
CA PRO A 9 -0.83 -7.89 8.10
C PRO A 9 -1.35 -6.49 8.49
N LEU A 10 -2.23 -6.42 9.50
CA LEU A 10 -2.93 -5.19 9.92
C LEU A 10 -2.00 -3.98 10.16
N LYS A 11 -0.73 -4.23 10.55
CA LYS A 11 0.30 -3.19 10.71
C LYS A 11 0.55 -2.34 9.45
N TYR A 12 0.30 -2.88 8.25
CA TYR A 12 0.46 -2.16 6.99
C TYR A 12 -0.78 -1.33 6.62
N CYS A 13 -1.93 -1.57 7.26
CA CYS A 13 -3.14 -0.78 7.03
C CYS A 13 -2.99 0.67 7.52
N GLU A 14 -2.01 0.93 8.39
CA GLU A 14 -1.61 2.28 8.80
C GLU A 14 -0.70 2.97 7.76
N LYS A 15 0.00 2.19 6.93
CA LYS A 15 0.89 2.70 5.87
C LYS A 15 0.09 3.02 4.60
N ARG A 16 -0.84 3.95 4.70
CA ARG A 16 -1.68 4.37 3.58
C ARG A 16 -0.89 5.20 2.56
N CYS A 17 -1.20 4.98 1.30
CA CYS A 17 -0.75 5.82 0.20
C CYS A 17 -1.96 6.46 -0.48
N THR A 18 -1.73 7.64 -1.05
CA THR A 18 -2.72 8.35 -1.86
C THR A 18 -2.04 8.87 -3.12
N LYS A 19 -2.81 9.46 -4.06
CA LYS A 19 -2.23 10.13 -5.23
C LYS A 19 -1.26 11.28 -4.88
N LEU A 20 -1.38 11.84 -3.68
CA LEU A 20 -0.52 12.92 -3.18
C LEU A 20 0.56 12.42 -2.21
N GLN A 21 0.32 11.28 -1.57
CA GLN A 21 1.22 10.68 -0.60
C GLN A 21 1.77 9.38 -1.18
N GLU A 22 2.89 9.52 -1.87
CA GLU A 22 3.67 8.39 -2.36
C GLU A 22 4.32 7.64 -1.20
N CYS A 23 4.71 6.40 -1.47
CA CYS A 23 5.38 5.59 -0.48
C CYS A 23 6.78 6.14 -0.19
N LEU A 24 7.08 6.35 1.09
CA LEU A 24 8.39 6.84 1.55
C LEU A 24 9.56 5.96 1.07
N SER A 25 9.31 4.67 0.91
CA SER A 25 10.28 3.71 0.39
C SER A 25 10.10 3.55 -1.11
N LEU A 26 11.18 3.74 -1.87
CA LEU A 26 11.23 3.49 -3.32
C LEU A 26 10.88 2.03 -3.70
N ASN A 27 11.11 1.08 -2.79
CA ASN A 27 10.76 -0.34 -2.98
C ASN A 27 9.31 -0.66 -2.66
N HIS A 28 8.58 0.26 -2.03
CA HIS A 28 7.17 0.05 -1.73
C HIS A 28 6.31 0.62 -2.84
N THR A 29 5.40 -0.19 -3.36
CA THR A 29 4.39 0.22 -4.31
C THR A 29 3.07 0.50 -3.61
N CYS A 30 2.35 1.50 -4.12
CA CYS A 30 1.02 1.82 -3.66
C CYS A 30 0.03 0.81 -4.24
N CYS A 31 -0.34 -0.16 -3.42
CA CYS A 31 -1.20 -1.28 -3.78
C CYS A 31 -2.58 -1.09 -3.18
N TRP A 32 -3.63 -1.33 -3.96
CA TRP A 32 -4.99 -1.37 -3.41
C TRP A 32 -5.28 -2.74 -2.79
N THR A 33 -5.55 -2.77 -1.48
CA THR A 33 -5.84 -3.97 -0.68
C THR A 33 -7.17 -3.86 0.06
N PHE A 34 -7.53 -4.85 0.89
CA PHE A 34 -8.67 -4.81 1.81
C PHE A 34 -8.69 -3.53 2.68
N CYS A 35 -7.53 -3.06 3.12
CA CYS A 35 -7.41 -1.86 3.96
C CYS A 35 -7.48 -0.54 3.17
N GLY A 36 -7.63 -0.61 1.84
CA GLY A 36 -7.47 0.53 0.95
C GLY A 36 -6.09 0.58 0.31
N ASN A 37 -5.73 1.75 -0.21
CA ASN A 37 -4.43 1.99 -0.84
C ASN A 37 -3.35 2.07 0.24
N ILE A 38 -2.43 1.12 0.23
CA ILE A 38 -1.33 1.04 1.19
C ILE A 38 0.00 0.78 0.48
N CYS A 39 1.08 1.15 1.14
CA CYS A 39 2.45 0.90 0.71
C CYS A 39 2.90 -0.52 1.08
N LEU A 40 3.02 -1.38 0.08
CA LEU A 40 3.55 -2.74 0.21
C LEU A 40 4.87 -2.83 -0.55
N ASP A 41 5.87 -3.49 0.04
CA ASP A 41 7.04 -3.94 -0.72
C ASP A 41 6.58 -4.94 -1.79
N ASN A 42 7.08 -4.77 -3.03
CA ASN A 42 6.92 -5.75 -4.10
C ASN A 42 7.83 -6.96 -3.88
#